data_AF-A0A661P7U6-F1
#
_entry.id   AF-A0A661P7U6-F1
#
_cell.length_a   1.000
_cell.length_b   1.000
_cell.length_c   1.000
_cell.angle_alpha   90.00
_cell.angle_beta   90.00
_cell.angle_gamma   90.00
#
_symmetry.space_group_name_H-M   'P 1'
#
loop_
_entity.id
_entity.type
_entity.pdbx_description
1 polymer ?
#
loop_
_entity_poly.entity_id
_entity_poly.type
_entity_poly.pdbx_seq_one_letter_code
_entity_poly.pdbx_strand_id
1 'polypeptide(L)'
;MNYSIVANSGFPPQISVRCYSNLVRRIFFLLLLPLVLSSCATPEQKSFDLGHWNQEKIKLLQNEVREIPDPGEKVSLISAAFLKTPYRPSTLIGSSEINEIFVLRLDGVDCFTFLDYVEALRRSTDFKTFEETLRQVRYDNGDVAFLHRHHFFSAWGNSPLAPLRDVTAQIGKEKTRWIVKQLNQKS
;
A
#
# COMPACT_ATOMS: atom_id res chain seq x y z
N MET A 1 -40.45 -59.06 72.51
CA MET A 1 -41.42 -58.53 71.53
C MET A 1 -40.82 -58.69 70.15
N ASN A 2 -41.61 -59.28 69.25
CA ASN A 2 -41.22 -59.80 67.94
C ASN A 2 -41.02 -58.71 66.86
N TYR A 3 -40.43 -59.18 65.75
CA TYR A 3 -40.43 -58.67 64.37
C TYR A 3 -39.41 -57.57 64.03
N SER A 4 -38.78 -57.54 62.85
CA SER A 4 -38.46 -58.51 61.80
C SER A 4 -37.49 -57.84 60.83
N ILE A 5 -36.54 -58.63 60.36
CA ILE A 5 -35.78 -58.62 59.09
C ILE A 5 -36.21 -57.56 58.05
N VAL A 6 -35.26 -56.79 57.49
CA VAL A 6 -35.02 -56.66 56.03
C VAL A 6 -33.55 -56.34 55.75
N ALA A 7 -32.92 -57.19 54.93
CA ALA A 7 -31.60 -56.99 54.34
C ALA A 7 -31.66 -56.05 53.13
N ASN A 8 -30.60 -55.28 52.85
CA ASN A 8 -30.21 -55.13 51.45
C ASN A 8 -28.72 -54.82 51.25
N SER A 9 -28.22 -55.45 50.20
CA SER A 9 -26.85 -55.60 49.76
C SER A 9 -26.26 -54.32 49.16
N GLY A 10 -25.12 -53.88 49.71
CA GLY A 10 -24.27 -52.88 49.06
C GLY A 10 -23.35 -53.56 48.04
N PHE A 11 -23.67 -53.44 46.75
CA PHE A 11 -22.72 -53.68 45.66
C PHE A 11 -21.70 -52.51 45.59
N PRO A 12 -20.47 -52.75 45.13
CA PRO A 12 -19.44 -51.72 44.96
C PRO A 12 -19.82 -50.69 43.90
N PRO A 13 -19.25 -49.47 43.94
CA PRO A 13 -19.59 -48.42 42.99
C PRO A 13 -19.18 -48.81 41.58
N GLN A 14 -20.15 -48.76 40.68
CA GLN A 14 -19.98 -48.78 39.22
C GLN A 14 -19.12 -47.59 38.82
N ILE A 15 -17.92 -47.84 38.27
CA ILE A 15 -17.12 -46.81 37.59
C ILE A 15 -17.93 -46.35 36.37
N SER A 16 -18.53 -45.17 36.50
CA SER A 16 -19.43 -44.63 35.50
C SER A 16 -18.68 -44.36 34.18
N VAL A 17 -19.29 -44.81 33.08
CA VAL A 17 -18.91 -44.55 31.67
C VAL A 17 -19.13 -43.08 31.27
N ARG A 18 -19.11 -42.14 32.23
CA ARG A 18 -19.38 -40.71 32.01
C ARG A 18 -18.17 -39.89 31.53
N CYS A 19 -16.97 -40.47 31.49
CA CYS A 19 -15.76 -39.72 31.12
C CYS A 19 -15.51 -39.65 29.60
N TYR A 20 -16.13 -40.52 28.79
CA TYR A 20 -15.84 -40.57 27.35
C TYR A 20 -16.73 -39.65 26.48
N SER A 21 -17.90 -39.22 26.95
CA SER A 21 -18.83 -38.45 26.09
C SER A 21 -18.57 -36.94 26.05
N ASN A 22 -17.91 -36.37 27.07
CA ASN A 22 -17.59 -34.94 27.11
C ASN A 22 -16.20 -34.61 26.56
N LEU A 23 -15.31 -35.59 26.45
CA LEU A 23 -13.97 -35.40 25.88
C LEU A 23 -14.02 -35.30 24.35
N VAL A 24 -14.76 -36.19 23.69
CA VAL A 24 -14.92 -36.19 22.23
C VAL A 24 -15.69 -34.96 21.74
N ARG A 25 -16.70 -34.51 22.49
CA ARG A 25 -17.51 -33.32 22.14
C ARG A 25 -16.74 -32.00 22.29
N ARG A 26 -15.76 -31.93 23.21
CA ARG A 26 -14.88 -30.76 23.38
C ARG A 26 -13.72 -30.74 22.38
N ILE A 27 -13.19 -31.89 22.01
CA ILE A 27 -12.13 -32.01 20.99
C ILE A 27 -12.69 -31.67 19.59
N PHE A 28 -13.93 -32.02 19.29
CA PHE A 28 -14.58 -31.66 18.02
C PHE A 28 -14.79 -30.13 17.86
N PHE A 29 -15.02 -29.41 18.96
CA PHE A 29 -15.13 -27.95 18.96
C PHE A 29 -13.77 -27.21 18.92
N LEU A 30 -12.67 -27.87 19.32
CA LEU A 30 -11.32 -27.30 19.28
C LEU A 30 -10.56 -27.58 17.98
N LEU A 31 -10.97 -28.59 17.20
CA LEU A 31 -10.39 -28.89 15.89
C LEU A 31 -11.13 -28.27 14.70
N LEU A 32 -12.32 -27.69 14.91
CA LEU A 32 -13.05 -26.91 13.89
C LEU A 32 -12.90 -25.39 14.03
N LEU A 33 -12.08 -24.92 14.98
CA LEU A 33 -11.86 -23.48 15.22
C LEU A 33 -10.73 -22.81 14.41
N PRO A 34 -9.87 -23.47 13.59
CA PRO A 34 -8.89 -22.75 12.77
C PRO A 34 -9.27 -22.72 11.27
N LEU A 35 -10.56 -22.54 10.92
CA LEU A 35 -10.97 -22.45 9.50
C LEU A 35 -11.70 -21.17 9.10
N VAL A 36 -11.64 -20.12 9.94
CA VAL A 36 -12.16 -18.78 9.56
C VAL A 36 -11.17 -17.65 9.86
N LEU A 37 -9.87 -17.94 9.79
CA LEU A 37 -8.89 -16.92 9.42
C LEU A 37 -8.75 -16.93 7.89
N SER A 38 -9.87 -16.80 7.19
CA SER A 38 -9.81 -16.34 5.82
C SER A 38 -9.26 -14.93 5.91
N SER A 39 -8.00 -14.76 5.54
CA SER A 39 -7.38 -13.47 5.29
C SER A 39 -8.29 -12.74 4.32
N CYS A 40 -9.20 -11.91 4.84
CA CYS A 40 -9.80 -10.86 4.05
C CYS A 40 -8.66 -9.92 3.72
N ALA A 41 -7.92 -10.23 2.66
CA ALA A 41 -7.27 -9.21 1.88
C ALA A 41 -8.42 -8.30 1.44
N THR A 42 -8.62 -7.20 2.17
CA THR A 42 -9.51 -6.13 1.72
C THR A 42 -9.02 -5.75 0.33
N PRO A 43 -9.87 -5.88 -0.71
CA PRO A 43 -9.48 -5.48 -2.05
C PRO A 43 -8.96 -4.05 -1.99
N GLU A 44 -7.73 -3.84 -2.49
CA GLU A 44 -7.16 -2.50 -2.63
C GLU A 44 -8.16 -1.64 -3.40
N GLN A 45 -8.79 -0.66 -2.72
CA GLN A 45 -9.80 0.18 -3.33
C GLN A 45 -9.10 1.14 -4.30
N LYS A 46 -8.95 0.73 -5.55
CA LYS A 46 -8.26 1.52 -6.58
C LYS A 46 -9.19 2.58 -7.14
N SER A 47 -8.81 3.85 -7.01
CA SER A 47 -9.47 4.94 -7.75
C SER A 47 -8.72 5.16 -9.07
N PHE A 48 -9.44 5.02 -10.19
CA PHE A 48 -8.86 5.07 -11.53
C PHE A 48 -9.65 6.04 -12.42
N ASP A 49 -9.03 7.15 -12.81
CA ASP A 49 -9.61 8.12 -13.74
C ASP A 49 -8.53 8.73 -14.63
N LEU A 50 -8.43 8.27 -15.87
CA LEU A 50 -7.42 8.76 -16.81
C LEU A 50 -7.81 10.10 -17.46
N GLY A 51 -9.05 10.57 -17.31
CA GLY A 51 -9.54 11.76 -17.99
C GLY A 51 -9.36 11.69 -19.51
N HIS A 52 -8.60 12.64 -20.08
CA HIS A 52 -8.29 12.67 -21.51
C HIS A 52 -7.12 11.75 -21.89
N TRP A 53 -6.45 11.16 -20.89
CA TRP A 53 -5.52 10.07 -21.13
C TRP A 53 -6.29 8.76 -21.30
N ASN A 54 -5.69 7.82 -22.01
CA ASN A 54 -6.16 6.44 -22.05
C ASN A 54 -4.94 5.50 -22.14
N GLN A 55 -5.16 4.20 -22.00
CA GLN A 55 -4.07 3.22 -22.03
C GLN A 55 -3.32 3.23 -23.38
N GLU A 56 -3.99 3.54 -24.49
CA GLU A 56 -3.35 3.65 -25.80
C GLU A 56 -2.39 4.84 -25.88
N LYS A 57 -2.81 6.02 -25.43
CA LYS A 57 -1.97 7.23 -25.35
C LYS A 57 -0.76 6.99 -24.46
N ILE A 58 -0.96 6.35 -23.31
CA ILE A 58 0.13 5.98 -22.39
C ILE A 58 1.09 5.00 -23.08
N LYS A 59 0.56 3.97 -23.74
CA LYS A 59 1.38 2.98 -24.46
C LYS A 59 2.17 3.62 -25.60
N LEU A 60 1.58 4.54 -26.37
CA LEU A 60 2.27 5.28 -27.42
C LEU A 60 3.41 6.11 -26.85
N LEU A 61 3.15 6.88 -25.78
CA LEU A 61 4.18 7.65 -25.08
C LEU A 61 5.31 6.74 -24.56
N GLN A 62 4.97 5.61 -23.94
CA GLN A 62 5.97 4.66 -23.43
C GLN A 62 6.82 4.03 -24.54
N ASN A 63 6.24 3.75 -25.70
CA ASN A 63 6.99 3.27 -26.86
C ASN A 63 7.98 4.32 -27.36
N GLU A 64 7.57 5.59 -27.43
CA GLU A 64 8.45 6.69 -27.85
C GLU A 64 9.59 6.93 -26.85
N VAL A 65 9.27 6.96 -25.56
CA VAL A 65 10.23 7.12 -24.46
C VAL A 65 11.26 5.98 -24.41
N ARG A 66 10.88 4.77 -24.81
CA ARG A 66 11.76 3.59 -24.79
C ARG A 66 13.00 3.76 -25.66
N GLU A 67 12.84 4.42 -26.80
CA GLU A 67 13.91 4.61 -27.80
C GLU A 67 14.88 5.74 -27.42
N ILE A 68 14.56 6.53 -26.39
CA ILE A 68 15.39 7.63 -25.92
C ILE A 68 16.41 7.09 -24.90
N PRO A 69 17.73 7.27 -25.09
CA PRO A 69 18.72 6.83 -24.11
C PRO A 69 18.89 7.81 -22.95
N ASP A 70 18.80 9.12 -23.22
CA ASP A 70 19.05 10.17 -22.23
C ASP A 70 17.87 10.32 -21.24
N PRO A 71 18.10 10.19 -19.91
CA PRO A 71 17.02 10.32 -18.92
C PRO A 71 16.36 11.71 -18.88
N GLY A 72 17.10 12.78 -19.15
CA GLY A 72 16.59 14.15 -19.18
C GLY A 72 15.70 14.42 -20.38
N GLU A 73 16.03 13.85 -21.54
CA GLU A 73 15.16 13.87 -22.73
C GLU A 73 13.87 13.10 -22.48
N LYS A 74 13.93 11.93 -21.80
CA LYS A 74 12.70 11.23 -21.36
C LYS A 74 11.83 12.10 -20.48
N VAL A 75 12.42 12.74 -19.45
CA VAL A 75 11.67 13.65 -18.57
C VAL A 75 11.02 14.77 -19.39
N SER A 76 11.74 15.35 -20.34
CA SER A 76 11.24 16.44 -21.19
C SER A 76 10.04 16.01 -22.04
N LEU A 77 10.14 14.86 -22.72
CA LEU A 77 9.03 14.32 -23.52
C LEU A 77 7.80 13.98 -22.67
N ILE A 78 8.00 13.27 -21.56
CA ILE A 78 6.91 12.86 -20.67
C ILE A 78 6.24 14.07 -20.04
N SER A 79 7.00 15.00 -19.48
CA SER A 79 6.45 16.21 -18.85
C SER A 79 5.68 17.07 -19.86
N ALA A 80 6.15 17.16 -21.10
CA ALA A 80 5.43 17.88 -22.16
C ALA A 80 4.07 17.25 -22.48
N ALA A 81 3.92 15.91 -22.37
CA ALA A 81 2.65 15.22 -22.61
C ALA A 81 1.54 15.60 -21.61
N PHE A 82 1.91 16.17 -20.45
CA PHE A 82 0.96 16.70 -19.46
C PHE A 82 0.56 18.15 -19.69
N LEU A 83 1.13 18.86 -20.68
CA LEU A 83 0.70 20.22 -20.99
C LEU A 83 -0.81 20.27 -21.25
N LYS A 84 -1.47 21.30 -20.72
CA LYS A 84 -2.92 21.49 -20.71
C LYS A 84 -3.71 20.51 -19.83
N THR A 85 -3.05 19.62 -19.10
CA THR A 85 -3.70 18.86 -18.02
C THR A 85 -4.10 19.84 -16.91
N PRO A 86 -5.36 19.84 -16.45
CA PRO A 86 -5.81 20.77 -15.42
C PRO A 86 -5.05 20.59 -14.10
N TYR A 87 -4.82 21.71 -13.41
CA TYR A 87 -4.38 21.65 -12.01
C TYR A 87 -5.55 21.28 -11.11
N ARG A 88 -5.35 20.30 -10.22
CA ARG A 88 -6.34 19.92 -9.20
C ARG A 88 -5.61 19.73 -7.87
N PRO A 89 -5.96 20.47 -6.80
CA PRO A 89 -5.42 20.19 -5.49
C PRO A 89 -5.98 18.87 -4.94
N SER A 90 -5.25 18.25 -4.01
CA SER A 90 -5.71 17.06 -3.26
C SER A 90 -6.14 15.91 -4.16
N THR A 91 -5.31 15.57 -5.15
CA THR A 91 -5.61 14.51 -6.12
C THR A 91 -5.58 13.09 -5.54
N LEU A 92 -4.95 12.91 -4.37
CA LEU A 92 -4.83 11.65 -3.66
C LEU A 92 -5.85 11.54 -2.51
N ILE A 93 -6.17 10.31 -2.13
CA ILE A 93 -7.15 10.00 -1.08
C ILE A 93 -6.45 9.31 0.09
N GLY A 94 -6.63 9.89 1.28
CA GLY A 94 -6.13 9.36 2.54
C GLY A 94 -5.55 10.46 3.44
N SER A 95 -5.74 10.30 4.74
CA SER A 95 -5.28 11.20 5.80
C SER A 95 -4.95 10.41 7.07
N SER A 96 -4.70 11.10 8.19
CA SER A 96 -4.62 10.46 9.51
C SER A 96 -5.94 9.84 9.97
N GLU A 97 -7.07 10.26 9.39
CA GLU A 97 -8.43 9.85 9.75
C GLU A 97 -9.12 9.01 8.66
N ILE A 98 -8.68 9.16 7.41
CA ILE A 98 -9.23 8.48 6.23
C ILE A 98 -8.22 7.45 5.74
N ASN A 99 -8.67 6.21 5.55
CA ASN A 99 -7.84 5.16 4.98
C ASN A 99 -7.21 5.60 3.67
N GLU A 100 -5.90 5.42 3.57
CA GLU A 100 -5.15 5.63 2.33
C GLU A 100 -5.57 4.58 1.31
N ILE A 101 -5.76 5.02 0.07
CA ILE A 101 -6.00 4.14 -1.06
C ILE A 101 -5.10 4.51 -2.22
N PHE A 102 -4.78 3.53 -3.07
CA PHE A 102 -3.99 3.80 -4.25
C PHE A 102 -4.83 4.51 -5.32
N VAL A 103 -4.40 5.72 -5.66
CA VAL A 103 -5.07 6.58 -6.65
C VAL A 103 -4.18 6.73 -7.89
N LEU A 104 -4.70 6.36 -9.06
CA LEU A 104 -4.09 6.67 -10.36
C LEU A 104 -5.07 7.49 -11.17
N ARG A 105 -4.86 8.80 -11.18
CA ARG A 105 -5.72 9.76 -11.86
C ARG A 105 -4.93 10.75 -12.71
N LEU A 106 -5.21 10.78 -14.01
CA LEU A 106 -4.55 11.66 -14.99
C LEU A 106 -5.50 12.76 -15.53
N ASP A 107 -6.73 12.84 -15.02
CA ASP A 107 -7.70 13.89 -15.34
C ASP A 107 -7.34 15.27 -14.77
N GLY A 108 -6.39 15.31 -13.85
CA GLY A 108 -5.78 16.50 -13.29
C GLY A 108 -4.60 16.14 -12.39
N VAL A 109 -3.70 17.10 -12.18
CA VAL A 109 -2.49 16.91 -11.36
C VAL A 109 -2.33 18.05 -10.36
N ASP A 110 -1.66 17.77 -9.25
CA ASP A 110 -0.99 18.78 -8.44
C ASP A 110 0.53 18.67 -8.63
N CYS A 111 1.29 19.50 -7.92
CA CYS A 111 2.75 19.52 -8.05
C CYS A 111 3.40 18.17 -7.67
N PHE A 112 2.84 17.42 -6.72
CA PHE A 112 3.38 16.13 -6.30
C PHE A 112 3.01 15.04 -7.30
N THR A 113 1.73 14.92 -7.63
CA THR A 113 1.29 13.85 -8.52
C THR A 113 1.81 14.02 -9.94
N PHE A 114 2.02 15.26 -10.41
CA PHE A 114 2.72 15.49 -11.67
C PHE A 114 4.11 14.85 -11.69
N LEU A 115 4.92 15.11 -10.66
CA LEU A 115 6.26 14.55 -10.56
C LEU A 115 6.22 13.02 -10.39
N ASP A 116 5.21 12.49 -9.68
CA ASP A 116 5.07 11.04 -9.45
C ASP A 116 4.88 10.35 -10.80
N TYR A 117 3.95 10.88 -11.60
CA TYR A 117 3.62 10.32 -12.90
C TYR A 117 4.78 10.44 -13.88
N VAL A 118 5.48 11.57 -13.90
CA VAL A 118 6.66 11.75 -14.76
C VAL A 118 7.75 10.73 -14.43
N GLU A 119 8.09 10.57 -13.14
CA GLU A 119 9.13 9.63 -12.71
C GLU A 119 8.71 8.17 -12.92
N ALA A 120 7.45 7.84 -12.65
CA ALA A 120 6.93 6.49 -12.85
C ALA A 120 6.86 6.11 -14.34
N LEU A 121 6.44 7.02 -15.22
CA LEU A 121 6.44 6.80 -16.67
C LEU A 121 7.86 6.67 -17.21
N ARG A 122 8.82 7.46 -16.71
CA ARG A 122 10.23 7.41 -17.14
C ARG A 122 10.89 6.06 -16.88
N ARG A 123 10.42 5.33 -15.87
CA ARG A 123 10.98 4.06 -15.39
C ARG A 123 10.17 2.83 -15.78
N SER A 124 9.01 3.00 -16.41
CA SER A 124 8.14 1.90 -16.82
C SER A 124 8.19 1.67 -18.32
N THR A 125 7.85 0.45 -18.73
CA THR A 125 7.88 0.03 -20.14
C THR A 125 6.50 -0.23 -20.73
N ASP A 126 5.50 -0.37 -19.86
CA ASP A 126 4.10 -0.62 -20.21
C ASP A 126 3.17 -0.14 -19.08
N PHE A 127 1.86 -0.25 -19.28
CA PHE A 127 0.88 0.25 -18.34
C PHE A 127 0.91 -0.46 -16.97
N LYS A 128 1.21 -1.77 -16.95
CA LYS A 128 1.27 -2.55 -15.70
C LYS A 128 2.47 -2.13 -14.86
N THR A 129 3.64 -2.07 -15.49
CA THR A 129 4.87 -1.61 -14.84
C THR A 129 4.79 -0.14 -14.46
N PHE A 130 4.02 0.69 -15.18
CA PHE A 130 3.74 2.07 -14.79
C PHE A 130 3.00 2.14 -13.45
N GLU A 131 1.96 1.35 -13.27
CA GLU A 131 1.19 1.31 -12.03
C GLU A 131 2.04 0.84 -10.84
N GLU A 132 2.79 -0.24 -11.02
CA GLU A 132 3.69 -0.78 -10.00
C GLU A 132 4.78 0.23 -9.64
N THR A 133 5.40 0.86 -10.64
CA THR A 133 6.44 1.88 -10.43
C THR A 133 5.86 3.11 -9.74
N LEU A 134 4.65 3.55 -10.10
CA LEU A 134 3.97 4.66 -9.45
C LEU A 134 3.77 4.41 -7.95
N ARG A 135 3.35 3.20 -7.59
CA ARG A 135 3.22 2.80 -6.19
C ARG A 135 4.56 2.91 -5.46
N GLN A 136 5.63 2.46 -6.08
CA GLN A 136 6.99 2.51 -5.51
C GLN A 136 7.60 3.92 -5.44
N VAL A 137 7.23 4.81 -6.36
CA VAL A 137 7.65 6.22 -6.33
C VAL A 137 6.94 6.96 -5.18
N ARG A 138 5.66 6.66 -4.96
CA ARG A 138 4.81 7.41 -4.04
C ARG A 138 4.88 6.94 -2.58
N TYR A 139 5.10 5.65 -2.35
CA TYR A 139 5.06 5.04 -1.02
C TYR A 139 6.35 4.29 -0.70
N ASP A 140 6.78 4.38 0.55
CA ASP A 140 7.88 3.56 1.06
C ASP A 140 7.61 2.06 0.83
N ASN A 141 8.53 1.39 0.11
CA ASN A 141 8.42 0.00 -0.33
C ASN A 141 7.16 -0.32 -1.18
N GLY A 142 6.40 0.69 -1.60
CA GLY A 142 5.11 0.54 -2.24
C GLY A 142 3.95 0.22 -1.29
N ASP A 143 4.14 0.36 0.02
CA ASP A 143 3.10 0.07 1.01
C ASP A 143 2.07 1.21 1.06
N VAL A 144 0.85 0.95 0.60
CA VAL A 144 -0.23 1.96 0.52
C VAL A 144 -0.78 2.26 1.91
N ALA A 145 -0.13 3.22 2.59
CA ALA A 145 -0.54 3.74 3.88
C ALA A 145 -0.21 5.23 3.96
N PHE A 146 -1.05 6.01 4.64
CA PHE A 146 -0.86 7.46 4.76
C PHE A 146 0.52 7.80 5.34
N LEU A 147 0.98 7.06 6.36
CA LEU A 147 2.29 7.26 6.97
C LEU A 147 3.48 6.87 6.08
N HIS A 148 3.27 6.02 5.08
CA HIS A 148 4.30 5.57 4.15
C HIS A 148 4.31 6.40 2.86
N ARG A 149 3.31 7.26 2.64
CA ARG A 149 3.29 8.18 1.50
C ARG A 149 4.37 9.24 1.66
N HIS A 150 5.08 9.53 0.58
CA HIS A 150 6.10 10.59 0.56
C HIS A 150 5.45 11.98 0.53
N HIS A 151 5.17 12.55 1.72
CA HIS A 151 4.56 13.88 1.84
C HIS A 151 5.52 15.06 1.60
N PHE A 152 6.83 14.80 1.56
CA PHE A 152 7.87 15.83 1.35
C PHE A 152 8.81 15.40 0.23
N PHE A 153 9.21 16.35 -0.63
CA PHE A 153 10.17 16.10 -1.72
C PHE A 153 11.51 15.53 -1.24
N SER A 154 11.90 15.80 0.02
CA SER A 154 13.11 15.22 0.62
C SER A 154 13.06 13.70 0.74
N ALA A 155 11.86 13.10 0.77
CA ALA A 155 11.71 11.64 0.84
C ALA A 155 12.07 10.96 -0.49
N TRP A 156 11.88 11.64 -1.62
CA TRP A 156 12.08 11.03 -2.95
C TRP A 156 13.54 10.69 -3.21
N GLY A 157 14.47 11.50 -2.68
CA GLY A 157 15.90 11.23 -2.76
C GLY A 157 16.37 10.03 -1.93
N ASN A 158 15.53 9.53 -1.01
CA ASN A 158 15.84 8.40 -0.15
C ASN A 158 15.26 7.08 -0.67
N SER A 159 14.49 7.10 -1.77
CA SER A 159 13.98 5.88 -2.41
C SER A 159 15.09 5.19 -3.21
N PRO A 160 15.34 3.87 -3.00
CA PRO A 160 16.28 3.11 -3.82
C PRO A 160 15.91 3.10 -5.31
N LEU A 161 14.61 3.27 -5.61
CA LEU A 161 14.09 3.27 -6.97
C LEU A 161 14.16 4.64 -7.63
N ALA A 162 14.25 5.75 -6.88
CA ALA A 162 14.35 7.10 -7.42
C ALA A 162 15.53 7.88 -6.82
N PRO A 163 16.78 7.38 -6.90
CA PRO A 163 17.91 8.07 -6.29
C PRO A 163 18.11 9.42 -6.95
N LEU A 164 18.01 10.49 -6.14
CA LEU A 164 18.25 11.85 -6.59
C LEU A 164 19.68 12.24 -6.25
N ARG A 165 20.36 12.86 -7.22
CA ARG A 165 21.64 13.52 -6.98
C ARG A 165 21.37 15.01 -6.74
N ASP A 166 21.59 15.47 -5.52
CA ASP A 166 21.54 16.90 -5.23
C ASP A 166 22.70 17.63 -5.92
N VAL A 167 22.37 18.53 -6.84
CA VAL A 167 23.32 19.36 -7.60
C VAL A 167 23.37 20.81 -7.11
N THR A 168 22.65 21.15 -6.03
CA THR A 168 22.47 22.53 -5.55
C THR A 168 23.81 23.19 -5.24
N ALA A 169 24.70 22.51 -4.52
CA ALA A 169 26.04 23.03 -4.21
C ALA A 169 26.95 23.07 -5.45
N GLN A 170 26.80 22.11 -6.37
CA GLN A 170 27.57 22.07 -7.62
C GLN A 170 27.27 23.28 -8.51
N ILE A 171 25.98 23.67 -8.61
CA ILE A 171 25.53 24.78 -9.46
C ILE A 171 25.65 26.13 -8.74
N GLY A 172 25.19 26.20 -7.49
CA GLY A 172 25.13 27.45 -6.71
C GLY A 172 26.48 27.92 -6.16
N LYS A 173 27.48 27.03 -6.04
CA LYS A 173 28.84 27.32 -5.57
C LYS A 173 28.85 28.20 -4.31
N GLU A 174 29.56 29.33 -4.32
CA GLU A 174 29.68 30.27 -3.21
C GLU A 174 28.36 30.95 -2.79
N LYS A 175 27.32 30.87 -3.64
CA LYS A 175 25.98 31.40 -3.32
C LYS A 175 25.12 30.40 -2.55
N THR A 176 25.52 29.12 -2.47
CA THR A 176 24.77 28.09 -1.74
C THR A 176 24.77 28.35 -0.23
N ARG A 177 23.63 28.12 0.41
CA ARG A 177 23.44 28.23 1.87
C ARG A 177 22.73 26.99 2.37
N TRP A 178 23.17 26.48 3.51
CA TRP A 178 22.59 25.30 4.14
C TRP A 178 21.72 25.70 5.34
N ILE A 179 20.54 25.11 5.43
CA ILE A 179 19.62 25.27 6.56
C ILE A 179 19.12 23.87 6.93
N VAL A 180 19.16 23.53 8.22
CA VAL A 180 18.57 22.29 8.73
C VAL A 180 17.14 22.57 9.18
N LYS A 181 16.19 21.78 8.70
CA LYS A 181 14.79 21.80 9.14
C LYS A 181 14.39 20.42 9.60
N GLN A 182 13.76 20.34 10.76
CA GLN A 182 13.10 19.13 11.23
C GLN A 182 11.69 19.10 10.67
N LEU A 183 11.47 18.25 9.67
CA LEU A 183 10.14 18.00 9.09
C LEU A 183 9.45 16.93 9.94
N ASN A 184 8.13 16.99 10.09
CA ASN A 184 7.31 16.00 10.83
C ASN A 184 7.52 15.93 12.35
N GLN A 185 8.09 16.95 13.00
CA GLN A 185 7.99 17.04 14.46
C GLN A 185 6.52 17.24 14.86
N LYS A 186 5.99 16.28 15.63
CA LYS A 186 4.74 16.49 16.36
C LYS A 186 4.99 17.60 17.40
N SER A 187 4.22 18.68 17.31
CA SER A 187 4.07 19.66 18.38
C SER A 187 3.36 19.06 19.59
#